data_AF-A0A1I2HHJ1-F1
#
_entry.id   AF-A0A1I2HHJ1-F1
#
_cell.length_a   1.000
_cell.length_b   1.000
_cell.length_c   1.000
_cell.angle_alpha   90.00
_cell.angle_beta   90.00
_cell.angle_gamma   90.00
#
_symmetry.space_group_name_H-M   'P 1'
#
loop_
_entity.id
_entity.type
_entity.pdbx_description
1 polymer ?
#
loop_
_entity_poly.entity_id
_entity_poly.type
_entity_poly.pdbx_seq_one_letter_code
_entity_poly.pdbx_strand_id
1 'polypeptide(L)'
;MLEVRRTAEVVPNYSLTGDLLSYMRCGLQYRYQNGSSLPPSRPVQMWFGEFIHGVMETAYRIWRADPPTFPWPCTVTEFAKDPPPGRAAHDIGTIGDLVEATLSATGKSARSFTLRQSAYRRAERAVNELGPALFPLIESAEEKVIGTRDIKMPPGIAARGSMYELHGVMDVLSSMSMKQAQDSFLRDAVLRHVGDFDGLADVIVDYKGSRRPPTDHEYWKHGDWQLQMYAWLRSKQPGARPVVAGVLLYINELDPGSGDVQALQIDVKKSRTDVVPDSGSSDGYQLRAWRPNSEIPDFSREFRLARMMRVVKITPESMQEALHAFDGVVMDIETSVSKEASSGRIPGNWKPCGDESTCAACDFRHFCPAPAEYRDRDGNYEPGTPAAP
;
A
#
# COMPACT_ATOMS: atom_id res chain seq x y z
N MET A 1 6.25 -48.00 -26.61
CA MET A 1 6.45 -46.53 -26.54
C MET A 1 6.10 -46.13 -25.13
N LEU A 2 7.09 -45.89 -24.26
CA LEU A 2 6.84 -45.42 -22.90
C LEU A 2 6.41 -43.95 -22.98
N GLU A 3 5.23 -43.62 -22.46
CA GLU A 3 4.79 -42.24 -22.31
C GLU A 3 5.84 -41.49 -21.49
N VAL A 4 6.52 -40.53 -22.13
CA VAL A 4 7.32 -39.55 -21.43
C VAL A 4 6.35 -38.80 -20.52
N ARG A 5 6.43 -39.03 -19.20
CA ARG A 5 5.73 -38.21 -18.20
C ARG A 5 6.02 -36.76 -18.55
N ARG A 6 4.99 -35.99 -18.94
CA ARG A 6 5.11 -34.54 -19.10
C ARG A 6 5.75 -34.02 -17.82
N THR A 7 6.86 -33.29 -17.96
CA THR A 7 7.44 -32.52 -16.86
C THR A 7 6.32 -31.71 -16.23
N ALA A 8 6.16 -31.80 -14.90
CA ALA A 8 5.11 -31.11 -14.20
C ALA A 8 5.21 -29.61 -14.52
N GLU A 9 4.18 -29.09 -15.18
CA GLU A 9 4.08 -27.67 -15.48
C GLU A 9 3.95 -26.92 -14.16
N VAL A 10 4.92 -26.05 -13.88
CA VAL A 10 4.92 -25.25 -12.65
C VAL A 10 4.06 -24.04 -12.93
N VAL A 11 2.86 -24.00 -12.36
CA VAL A 11 2.01 -22.79 -12.36
C VAL A 11 2.67 -21.79 -11.41
N PRO A 12 3.24 -20.68 -11.90
CA PRO A 12 3.82 -19.67 -11.04
C PRO A 12 2.74 -19.05 -10.16
N ASN A 13 3.07 -18.81 -8.90
CA ASN A 13 2.17 -18.18 -7.95
C ASN A 13 2.70 -16.79 -7.59
N TYR A 14 1.89 -15.76 -7.81
CA TYR A 14 2.25 -14.36 -7.59
C TYR A 14 1.32 -13.69 -6.57
N SER A 15 1.92 -12.97 -5.64
CA SER A 15 1.27 -11.98 -4.79
C SER A 15 1.12 -10.66 -5.55
N LEU A 16 -0.08 -10.07 -5.54
CA LEU A 16 -0.31 -8.76 -6.16
C LEU A 16 0.66 -7.71 -5.62
N THR A 17 0.78 -7.61 -4.30
CA THR A 17 1.63 -6.62 -3.62
C THR A 17 3.06 -7.11 -3.45
N GLY A 18 3.25 -8.38 -3.09
CA GLY A 18 4.56 -8.96 -2.81
C GLY A 18 5.42 -9.16 -4.06
N ASP A 19 4.80 -9.51 -5.19
CA ASP A 19 5.50 -9.79 -6.44
C ASP A 19 5.33 -8.69 -7.46
N LEU A 20 4.10 -8.44 -7.92
CA LEU A 20 3.89 -7.63 -9.12
C LEU A 20 4.20 -6.14 -8.85
N LEU A 21 3.66 -5.58 -7.77
CA LEU A 21 3.99 -4.20 -7.37
C LEU A 21 5.47 -4.05 -6.99
N SER A 22 6.07 -5.05 -6.31
CA SER A 22 7.48 -5.03 -5.95
C SER A 22 8.39 -5.04 -7.19
N TYR A 23 8.08 -5.86 -8.20
CA TYR A 23 8.80 -5.88 -9.46
C TYR A 23 8.71 -4.54 -10.20
N MET A 24 7.51 -3.94 -10.25
CA MET A 24 7.33 -2.62 -10.87
C MET A 24 8.12 -1.52 -10.16
N ARG A 25 8.30 -1.60 -8.82
CA ARG A 25 9.20 -0.69 -8.09
C ARG A 25 10.66 -0.90 -8.50
N CYS A 26 11.13 -2.15 -8.43
CA CYS A 26 12.49 -2.51 -8.79
C CYS A 26 12.60 -4.01 -9.12
N GLY A 27 12.75 -4.36 -10.39
CA GLY A 27 12.88 -5.77 -10.81
C GLY A 27 14.12 -6.46 -10.22
N LEU A 28 15.24 -5.74 -10.12
CA LEU A 28 16.48 -6.29 -9.54
C LEU A 28 16.37 -6.52 -8.03
N GLN A 29 15.81 -5.56 -7.28
CA GLN A 29 15.57 -5.71 -5.85
C GLN A 29 14.58 -6.86 -5.60
N TYR A 30 13.49 -6.91 -6.37
CA TYR A 30 12.52 -7.99 -6.32
C TYR A 30 13.20 -9.35 -6.46
N ARG A 31 14.03 -9.54 -7.50
CA ARG A 31 14.73 -10.81 -7.71
C ARG A 31 15.65 -11.18 -6.55
N TYR A 32 16.39 -10.22 -5.99
CA TYR A 32 17.25 -10.50 -4.86
C TYR A 32 16.43 -10.88 -3.61
N GLN A 33 15.29 -10.25 -3.36
CA GLN A 33 14.43 -10.57 -2.21
C GLN A 33 13.69 -11.91 -2.37
N ASN A 34 13.16 -12.20 -3.56
CA ASN A 34 12.35 -13.40 -3.78
C ASN A 34 13.15 -14.68 -4.02
N GLY A 35 14.38 -14.58 -4.51
CA GLY A 35 15.22 -15.75 -4.80
C GLY A 35 16.48 -15.84 -3.95
N SER A 36 16.61 -15.02 -2.91
CA SER A 36 17.54 -15.31 -1.82
C SER A 36 16.72 -15.58 -0.56
N SER A 37 17.10 -16.57 0.24
CA SER A 37 16.49 -16.84 1.55
C SER A 37 16.86 -15.77 2.60
N LEU A 38 17.17 -14.55 2.16
CA LEU A 38 17.59 -13.45 3.01
C LEU A 38 16.35 -12.68 3.45
N PRO A 39 16.07 -12.58 4.76
CA PRO A 39 15.01 -11.71 5.24
C PRO A 39 15.33 -10.25 4.85
N PRO A 40 14.34 -9.46 4.41
CA PRO A 40 14.57 -8.05 4.07
C PRO A 40 15.15 -7.31 5.28
N SER A 41 16.30 -6.63 5.09
CA SER A 41 17.07 -6.04 6.20
C SER A 41 16.52 -4.68 6.68
N ARG A 42 15.48 -4.16 6.01
CA ARG A 42 14.83 -2.87 6.34
C ARG A 42 13.37 -3.04 6.75
N PRO A 43 13.11 -3.57 7.96
CA PRO A 43 11.77 -3.82 8.52
C PRO A 43 10.94 -2.56 8.81
N VAL A 44 11.44 -1.36 8.52
CA VAL A 44 10.89 -0.10 9.05
C VAL A 44 9.64 0.39 8.31
N GLN A 45 9.68 0.44 6.98
CA GLN A 45 8.50 0.82 6.19
C GLN A 45 7.40 -0.25 6.26
N MET A 46 7.82 -1.52 6.37
CA MET A 46 6.93 -2.65 6.67
C MET A 46 6.28 -2.48 8.04
N TRP A 47 7.07 -2.19 9.08
CA TRP A 47 6.56 -2.02 10.44
C TRP A 47 5.49 -0.93 10.53
N PHE A 48 5.71 0.25 9.95
CA PHE A 48 4.72 1.34 10.05
C PHE A 48 3.39 0.95 9.38
N GLY A 49 3.44 0.42 8.16
CA GLY A 49 2.23 -0.01 7.46
C GLY A 49 1.50 -1.10 8.23
N GLU A 50 2.20 -2.17 8.62
CA GLU A 50 1.63 -3.29 9.35
C GLU A 50 1.12 -2.90 10.74
N PHE A 51 1.74 -1.92 11.40
CA PHE A 51 1.25 -1.37 12.66
C PHE A 51 -0.09 -0.68 12.47
N ILE A 52 -0.23 0.17 11.45
CA ILE A 52 -1.51 0.84 11.15
C ILE A 52 -2.60 -0.18 10.80
N HIS A 53 -2.29 -1.17 9.94
CA HIS A 53 -3.21 -2.26 9.61
C HIS A 53 -3.66 -3.02 10.86
N GLY A 54 -2.71 -3.48 11.68
CA GLY A 54 -2.99 -4.24 12.89
C GLY A 54 -3.81 -3.46 13.91
N VAL A 55 -3.56 -2.15 14.07
CA VAL A 55 -4.36 -1.30 14.97
C VAL A 55 -5.78 -1.11 14.43
N MET A 56 -5.94 -0.79 13.15
CA MET A 56 -7.26 -0.62 12.53
C MET A 56 -8.09 -1.90 12.57
N GLU A 57 -7.47 -3.04 12.28
CA GLU A 57 -8.12 -4.36 12.34
C GLU A 57 -8.55 -4.71 13.77
N THR A 58 -7.65 -4.54 14.74
CA THR A 58 -7.94 -4.84 16.15
C THR A 58 -9.02 -3.91 16.69
N ALA A 59 -8.98 -2.62 16.35
CA ALA A 59 -10.01 -1.65 16.71
C ALA A 59 -11.36 -2.02 16.09
N TYR A 60 -11.41 -2.40 14.82
CA TYR A 60 -12.66 -2.89 14.19
C TYR A 60 -13.20 -4.13 14.88
N ARG A 61 -12.35 -5.11 15.24
CA ARG A 61 -12.78 -6.33 15.95
C ARG A 61 -13.39 -6.00 17.32
N ILE A 62 -12.78 -5.08 18.07
CA ILE A 62 -13.31 -4.61 19.35
C ILE A 62 -14.66 -3.92 19.13
N TRP A 63 -14.73 -2.99 18.17
CA TRP A 63 -15.95 -2.26 17.84
C TRP A 63 -17.09 -3.18 17.39
N ARG A 64 -16.79 -4.20 16.57
CA ARG A 64 -17.79 -5.15 16.08
C ARG A 64 -18.37 -6.01 17.20
N ALA A 65 -17.56 -6.35 18.21
CA ALA A 65 -18.00 -7.18 19.32
C ALA A 65 -18.93 -6.42 20.28
N ASP A 66 -18.58 -5.17 20.60
CA ASP A 66 -19.36 -4.27 21.44
C ASP A 66 -19.09 -2.81 21.00
N PRO A 67 -19.94 -2.19 20.15
CA PRO A 67 -19.67 -0.91 19.51
C PRO A 67 -19.57 0.25 20.51
N PRO A 68 -18.36 0.67 20.96
CA PRO A 68 -18.24 1.74 21.92
C PRO A 68 -18.24 3.08 21.18
N THR A 69 -18.67 4.12 21.88
CA THR A 69 -18.71 5.47 21.32
C THR A 69 -17.31 6.01 21.07
N PHE A 70 -17.12 6.63 19.92
CA PHE A 70 -15.92 7.43 19.64
C PHE A 70 -16.01 8.82 20.32
N PRO A 71 -14.88 9.49 20.61
CA PRO A 71 -13.50 9.02 20.41
C PRO A 71 -13.03 8.07 21.51
N TRP A 72 -12.14 7.14 21.15
CA TRP A 72 -11.42 6.27 22.06
C TRP A 72 -10.15 6.98 22.58
N PRO A 73 -9.77 6.75 23.84
CA PRO A 73 -8.53 7.30 24.40
C PRO A 73 -7.29 6.68 23.75
N CYS A 74 -6.18 7.40 23.73
CA CYS A 74 -4.89 6.90 23.23
C CYS A 74 -3.76 7.21 24.23
N THR A 75 -3.57 6.33 25.22
CA THR A 75 -2.52 6.48 26.22
C THR A 75 -1.27 5.71 25.79
N VAL A 76 -0.42 6.33 24.98
CA VAL A 76 0.79 5.67 24.41
C VAL A 76 1.76 5.24 25.51
N THR A 77 2.23 3.97 25.49
CA THR A 77 3.33 3.53 26.36
C THR A 77 4.59 4.29 26.01
N GLU A 78 5.25 4.88 27.00
CA GLU A 78 6.56 5.50 26.78
C GLU A 78 7.58 4.46 26.29
N PHE A 79 8.49 4.87 25.42
CA PHE A 79 9.43 3.94 24.78
C PHE A 79 10.31 3.23 25.83
N ALA A 80 10.38 1.90 25.71
CA ALA A 80 11.12 1.02 26.63
C ALA A 80 10.69 1.13 28.10
N LYS A 81 9.44 1.51 28.37
CA LYS A 81 8.81 1.49 29.70
C LYS A 81 7.62 0.54 29.73
N ASP A 82 7.20 0.18 30.93
CA ASP A 82 5.99 -0.60 31.13
C ASP A 82 4.74 0.24 30.80
N PRO A 83 3.66 -0.39 30.32
CA PRO A 83 2.39 0.29 30.10
C PRO A 83 1.90 0.97 31.38
N PRO A 84 1.38 2.22 31.30
CA PRO A 84 0.83 2.90 32.47
C PRO A 84 -0.36 2.11 33.04
N PRO A 85 -0.48 2.00 34.38
CA PRO A 85 -1.61 1.32 35.00
C PRO A 85 -2.90 2.11 34.80
N GLY A 86 -4.04 1.41 34.81
CA GLY A 86 -5.36 2.04 34.85
C GLY A 86 -5.82 2.67 33.53
N ARG A 87 -5.32 2.19 32.38
CA ARG A 87 -5.84 2.61 31.07
C ARG A 87 -7.34 2.37 30.95
N ALA A 88 -8.02 3.29 30.29
CA ALA A 88 -9.43 3.19 30.00
C ALA A 88 -9.73 2.01 29.05
N ALA A 89 -11.00 1.59 29.01
CA ALA A 89 -11.45 0.60 28.05
C ALA A 89 -11.25 1.11 26.61
N HIS A 90 -10.96 0.19 25.69
CA HIS A 90 -10.73 0.48 24.26
C HIS A 90 -9.59 1.48 23.97
N ASP A 91 -8.66 1.66 24.92
CA ASP A 91 -7.53 2.55 24.72
C ASP A 91 -6.65 2.10 23.55
N ILE A 92 -6.48 2.97 22.57
CA ILE A 92 -5.71 2.74 21.34
C ILE A 92 -4.23 2.48 21.66
N GLY A 93 -3.71 3.02 22.76
CA GLY A 93 -2.38 2.72 23.28
C GLY A 93 -2.21 1.24 23.61
N THR A 94 -3.21 0.63 24.25
CA THR A 94 -3.22 -0.82 24.55
C THR A 94 -3.29 -1.66 23.29
N ILE A 95 -4.10 -1.26 22.32
CA ILE A 95 -4.17 -1.93 21.00
C ILE A 95 -2.81 -1.85 20.31
N GLY A 96 -2.20 -0.66 20.28
CA GLY A 96 -0.88 -0.45 19.70
C GLY A 96 0.19 -1.32 20.35
N ASP A 97 0.22 -1.44 21.67
CA ASP A 97 1.20 -2.28 22.37
C ASP A 97 1.07 -3.76 21.99
N LEU A 98 -0.16 -4.26 21.85
CA LEU A 98 -0.42 -5.63 21.40
C LEU A 98 0.09 -5.88 19.97
N VAL A 99 -0.15 -4.92 19.07
CA VAL A 99 0.32 -4.97 17.69
C VAL A 99 1.84 -4.89 17.64
N GLU A 100 2.47 -3.99 18.40
CA GLU A 100 3.93 -3.90 18.51
C GLU A 100 4.56 -5.20 19.02
N ALA A 101 3.97 -5.83 20.05
CA ALA A 101 4.45 -7.11 20.56
C ALA A 101 4.39 -8.20 19.48
N THR A 102 3.30 -8.24 18.71
CA THR A 102 3.12 -9.17 17.59
C THR A 102 4.16 -8.94 16.49
N LEU A 103 4.37 -7.69 16.08
CA LEU A 103 5.37 -7.33 15.07
C LEU A 103 6.80 -7.65 15.56
N SER A 104 7.09 -7.36 16.83
CA SER A 104 8.39 -7.64 17.44
C SER A 104 8.70 -9.14 17.47
N ALA A 105 7.70 -9.99 17.74
CA ALA A 105 7.84 -11.43 17.66
C ALA A 105 8.20 -11.94 16.24
N THR A 106 7.89 -11.15 15.21
CA THR A 106 8.29 -11.42 13.81
C THR A 106 9.58 -10.69 13.38
N GLY A 107 10.31 -10.10 14.32
CA GLY A 107 11.57 -9.39 14.05
C GLY A 107 11.38 -7.98 13.48
N LYS A 108 10.18 -7.40 13.57
CA LYS A 108 9.88 -6.05 13.07
C LYS A 108 9.68 -5.08 14.24
N SER A 109 10.43 -3.99 14.25
CA SER A 109 10.31 -2.94 15.27
C SER A 109 10.47 -1.54 14.66
N ALA A 110 9.93 -0.55 15.37
CA ALA A 110 10.14 0.85 14.98
C ALA A 110 11.62 1.23 15.10
N ARG A 111 12.20 1.80 14.02
CA ARG A 111 13.62 2.22 14.01
C ARG A 111 13.96 3.38 14.94
N SER A 112 12.97 4.19 15.27
CA SER A 112 13.18 5.42 16.01
C SER A 112 11.95 5.77 16.82
N PHE A 113 12.20 6.45 17.94
CA PHE A 113 11.17 7.02 18.80
C PHE A 113 10.19 7.89 18.01
N THR A 114 10.70 8.77 17.15
CA THR A 114 9.88 9.68 16.33
C THR A 114 8.96 8.93 15.38
N LEU A 115 9.43 7.86 14.74
CA LEU A 115 8.59 7.05 13.86
C LEU A 115 7.47 6.38 14.65
N ARG A 116 7.80 5.76 15.78
CA ARG A 116 6.82 5.11 16.66
C ARG A 116 5.76 6.12 17.12
N GLN A 117 6.18 7.26 17.64
CA GLN A 117 5.27 8.30 18.11
C GLN A 117 4.36 8.81 17.00
N SER A 118 4.89 9.01 15.79
CA SER A 118 4.09 9.39 14.62
C SER A 118 3.07 8.31 14.22
N ALA A 119 3.41 7.02 14.38
CA ALA A 119 2.51 5.92 14.09
C ALA A 119 1.32 5.89 15.04
N TYR A 120 1.55 6.09 16.34
CA TYR A 120 0.47 6.16 17.33
C TYR A 120 -0.45 7.38 17.09
N ARG A 121 0.10 8.57 16.80
CA ARG A 121 -0.74 9.75 16.47
C ARG A 121 -1.61 9.51 15.24
N ARG A 122 -1.03 8.89 14.20
CA ARG A 122 -1.75 8.55 12.98
C ARG A 122 -2.80 7.46 13.20
N ALA A 123 -2.49 6.45 14.00
CA ALA A 123 -3.43 5.40 14.38
C ALA A 123 -4.60 5.95 15.22
N GLU A 124 -4.31 6.84 16.18
CA GLU A 124 -5.32 7.54 16.98
C GLU A 124 -6.29 8.31 16.08
N ARG A 125 -5.76 9.15 15.19
CA ARG A 125 -6.59 9.90 14.23
C ARG A 125 -7.33 8.97 13.27
N ALA A 126 -6.70 7.89 12.80
CA ALA A 126 -7.37 6.94 11.91
C ALA A 126 -8.57 6.26 12.59
N VAL A 127 -8.39 5.72 13.80
CA VAL A 127 -9.47 5.07 14.56
C VAL A 127 -10.57 6.08 14.90
N ASN A 128 -10.23 7.28 15.40
CA ASN A 128 -11.22 8.23 15.88
C ASN A 128 -11.89 9.07 14.76
N GLU A 129 -11.18 9.37 13.67
CA GLU A 129 -11.73 10.16 12.56
C GLU A 129 -12.33 9.30 11.44
N LEU A 130 -11.81 8.09 11.19
CA LEU A 130 -12.31 7.17 10.15
C LEU A 130 -13.24 6.10 10.71
N GLY A 131 -12.94 5.53 11.88
CA GLY A 131 -13.71 4.45 12.50
C GLY A 131 -15.23 4.69 12.51
N PRO A 132 -15.73 5.85 12.95
CA PRO A 132 -17.17 6.15 12.94
C PRO A 132 -17.85 6.02 11.56
N ALA A 133 -17.13 6.34 10.50
CA ALA A 133 -17.65 6.36 9.13
C ALA A 133 -17.38 5.06 8.36
N LEU A 134 -16.31 4.35 8.72
CA LEU A 134 -15.83 3.14 8.03
C LEU A 134 -16.30 1.86 8.70
N PHE A 135 -16.14 1.70 10.02
CA PHE A 135 -16.42 0.44 10.71
C PHE A 135 -17.85 -0.08 10.51
N PRO A 136 -18.91 0.77 10.50
CA PRO A 136 -20.27 0.31 10.21
C PRO A 136 -20.47 -0.22 8.79
N LEU A 137 -19.59 0.13 7.85
CA LEU A 137 -19.67 -0.27 6.45
C LEU A 137 -18.88 -1.55 6.14
N ILE A 138 -18.03 -2.02 7.06
CA ILE A 138 -17.17 -3.19 6.86
C ILE A 138 -18.01 -4.46 6.92
N GLU A 139 -18.01 -5.22 5.83
CA GLU A 139 -18.60 -6.57 5.76
C GLU A 139 -17.56 -7.64 6.09
N SER A 140 -16.37 -7.52 5.50
CA SER A 140 -15.21 -8.37 5.78
C SER A 140 -13.94 -7.54 5.86
N ALA A 141 -12.97 -8.02 6.64
CA ALA A 141 -11.62 -7.46 6.71
C ALA A 141 -10.62 -8.60 6.48
N GLU A 142 -9.46 -8.27 5.90
CA GLU A 142 -8.39 -9.22 5.56
C GLU A 142 -8.87 -10.37 4.64
N GLU A 143 -9.66 -10.05 3.60
CA GLU A 143 -10.21 -11.04 2.70
C GLU A 143 -9.16 -11.50 1.67
N LYS A 144 -8.81 -12.79 1.74
CA LYS A 144 -7.92 -13.45 0.78
C LYS A 144 -8.68 -13.74 -0.51
N VAL A 145 -8.12 -13.31 -1.63
CA VAL A 145 -8.70 -13.50 -2.96
C VAL A 145 -7.67 -14.10 -3.91
N ILE A 146 -8.14 -15.00 -4.78
CA ILE A 146 -7.29 -15.74 -5.74
C ILE A 146 -7.91 -15.77 -7.13
N GLY A 147 -7.08 -15.87 -8.16
CA GLY A 147 -7.52 -16.08 -9.53
C GLY A 147 -6.40 -16.59 -10.41
N THR A 148 -6.74 -17.16 -11.56
CA THR A 148 -5.77 -17.68 -12.54
C THR A 148 -5.92 -16.97 -13.88
N ARG A 149 -4.81 -16.84 -14.61
CA ARG A 149 -4.76 -16.20 -15.94
C ARG A 149 -3.71 -16.88 -16.82
N ASP A 150 -3.92 -16.81 -18.14
CA ASP A 150 -2.96 -17.31 -19.12
C ASP A 150 -1.72 -16.42 -19.21
N ILE A 151 -0.56 -17.03 -19.44
CA ILE A 151 0.69 -16.33 -19.74
C ILE A 151 0.87 -16.29 -21.25
N LYS A 152 1.00 -15.09 -21.82
CA LYS A 152 1.29 -14.88 -23.24
C LYS A 152 2.75 -14.49 -23.42
N MET A 153 3.59 -15.45 -23.79
CA MET A 153 5.02 -15.20 -24.01
C MET A 153 5.35 -14.80 -25.45
N PRO A 154 6.38 -13.95 -25.66
CA PRO A 154 6.94 -13.70 -26.98
C PRO A 154 7.49 -14.98 -27.63
N PRO A 155 7.50 -15.08 -28.98
CA PRO A 155 8.11 -16.21 -29.67
C PRO A 155 9.57 -16.42 -29.25
N GLY A 156 9.93 -17.68 -28.97
CA GLY A 156 11.30 -18.06 -28.61
C GLY A 156 11.65 -17.93 -27.12
N ILE A 157 10.71 -17.48 -26.27
CA ILE A 157 10.89 -17.44 -24.81
C ILE A 157 9.86 -18.38 -24.17
N ALA A 158 10.34 -19.37 -23.43
CA ALA A 158 9.47 -20.25 -22.64
C ALA A 158 9.31 -19.69 -21.22
N ALA A 159 8.05 -19.54 -20.78
CA ALA A 159 7.71 -19.35 -19.38
C ALA A 159 7.73 -20.70 -18.63
N ARG A 160 7.69 -20.63 -17.30
CA ARG A 160 7.63 -21.82 -16.43
C ARG A 160 6.32 -22.61 -16.55
N GLY A 161 5.25 -21.95 -17.00
CA GLY A 161 3.95 -22.56 -17.29
C GLY A 161 3.13 -21.73 -18.28
N SER A 162 1.97 -22.24 -18.68
CA SER A 162 1.02 -21.58 -19.59
C SER A 162 0.04 -20.66 -18.88
N MET A 163 -0.06 -20.76 -17.55
CA MET A 163 -0.89 -19.93 -16.68
C MET A 163 -0.13 -19.53 -15.44
N TYR A 164 -0.60 -18.47 -14.77
CA TYR A 164 -0.18 -18.09 -13.42
C TYR A 164 -1.37 -17.96 -12.49
N GLU A 165 -1.11 -18.22 -11.20
CA GLU A 165 -2.00 -17.88 -10.11
C GLU A 165 -1.63 -16.49 -9.58
N LEU A 166 -2.65 -15.69 -9.30
CA LEU A 166 -2.54 -14.40 -8.63
C LEU A 166 -3.35 -14.46 -7.35
N HIS A 167 -2.74 -14.06 -6.24
CA HIS A 167 -3.41 -13.91 -4.97
C HIS A 167 -3.18 -12.53 -4.36
N GLY A 168 -4.07 -12.13 -3.46
CA GLY A 168 -3.97 -10.88 -2.73
C GLY A 168 -4.81 -10.90 -1.45
N VAL A 169 -4.61 -9.89 -0.62
CA VAL A 169 -5.40 -9.67 0.60
C VAL A 169 -5.99 -8.27 0.51
N MET A 170 -7.31 -8.18 0.57
CA MET A 170 -8.02 -6.91 0.65
C MET A 170 -8.17 -6.54 2.12
N ASP A 171 -7.66 -5.37 2.51
CA ASP A 171 -7.68 -4.93 3.91
C ASP A 171 -9.13 -4.83 4.43
N VAL A 172 -10.01 -4.20 3.63
CA VAL A 172 -11.43 -4.04 3.95
C VAL A 172 -12.29 -4.21 2.70
N LEU A 173 -13.31 -5.06 2.83
CA LEU A 173 -14.45 -5.10 1.92
C LEU A 173 -15.65 -4.46 2.63
N SER A 174 -16.13 -3.37 2.05
CA SER A 174 -17.33 -2.69 2.51
C SER A 174 -18.51 -2.98 1.60
N SER A 175 -19.70 -3.07 2.17
CA SER A 175 -20.95 -3.17 1.42
C SER A 175 -21.67 -1.85 1.45
N MET A 176 -22.07 -1.34 0.29
CA MET A 176 -22.80 -0.07 0.19
C MET A 176 -24.03 -0.19 -0.70
N SER A 177 -25.13 0.40 -0.26
CA SER A 177 -26.32 0.59 -1.10
C SER A 177 -26.70 2.06 -1.15
N MET A 178 -27.20 2.51 -2.31
CA MET A 178 -27.79 3.84 -2.47
C MET A 178 -28.88 4.13 -1.43
N LYS A 179 -29.66 3.10 -1.06
CA LYS A 179 -30.85 3.23 -0.22
C LYS A 179 -30.55 3.29 1.29
N GLN A 180 -29.33 2.95 1.71
CA GLN A 180 -28.95 3.07 3.12
C GLN A 180 -28.63 4.53 3.44
N ALA A 181 -29.47 5.15 4.26
CA ALA A 181 -29.23 6.46 4.84
C ALA A 181 -28.24 6.32 6.01
N GLN A 182 -26.95 6.32 5.70
CA GLN A 182 -25.91 6.47 6.70
C GLN A 182 -25.09 7.71 6.37
N ASP A 183 -25.07 8.65 7.30
CA ASP A 183 -24.24 9.85 7.20
C ASP A 183 -22.77 9.45 7.35
N SER A 184 -22.07 9.35 6.22
CA SER A 184 -20.69 8.91 6.15
C SER A 184 -20.01 9.65 5.01
N PHE A 185 -18.99 10.45 5.35
CA PHE A 185 -18.20 11.17 4.35
C PHE A 185 -17.56 10.23 3.31
N LEU A 186 -17.30 8.97 3.69
CA LEU A 186 -16.82 7.92 2.77
C LEU A 186 -17.88 7.56 1.75
N ARG A 187 -19.13 7.35 2.18
CA ARG A 187 -20.26 7.12 1.28
C ARG A 187 -20.42 8.27 0.31
N ASP A 188 -20.46 9.50 0.82
CA ASP A 188 -20.66 10.67 -0.03
C ASP A 188 -19.52 10.87 -1.02
N ALA A 189 -18.28 10.59 -0.62
CA ALA A 189 -17.13 10.61 -1.52
C ALA A 189 -17.25 9.56 -2.63
N VAL A 190 -17.67 8.33 -2.30
CA VAL A 190 -17.89 7.25 -3.28
C VAL A 190 -18.99 7.63 -4.26
N LEU A 191 -20.15 8.08 -3.77
CA LEU A 191 -21.29 8.46 -4.60
C LEU A 191 -20.95 9.61 -5.56
N ARG A 192 -20.20 10.60 -5.09
CA ARG A 192 -19.76 11.74 -5.92
C ARG A 192 -18.87 11.30 -7.10
N HIS A 193 -18.07 10.24 -6.93
CA HIS A 193 -17.13 9.78 -7.96
C HIS A 193 -17.70 8.70 -8.88
N VAL A 194 -18.49 7.78 -8.33
CA VAL A 194 -19.05 6.66 -9.10
C VAL A 194 -20.30 7.10 -9.86
N GLY A 195 -21.11 7.97 -9.26
CA GLY A 195 -22.49 8.23 -9.66
C GLY A 195 -23.44 7.18 -9.05
N ASP A 196 -24.69 7.20 -9.53
CA ASP A 196 -25.72 6.28 -9.08
C ASP A 196 -25.44 4.85 -9.56
N PHE A 197 -25.71 3.86 -8.71
CA PHE A 197 -25.64 2.44 -9.03
C PHE A 197 -26.81 1.69 -8.42
N ASP A 198 -27.25 0.62 -9.09
CA ASP A 198 -28.40 -0.16 -8.63
C ASP A 198 -28.02 -1.21 -7.58
N GLY A 199 -28.84 -1.31 -6.54
CA GLY A 199 -28.77 -2.39 -5.56
C GLY A 199 -27.68 -2.24 -4.50
N LEU A 200 -27.08 -3.38 -4.13
CA LEU A 200 -26.02 -3.49 -3.13
C LEU A 200 -24.72 -3.82 -3.88
N ALA A 201 -23.71 -3.00 -3.67
CA ALA A 201 -22.41 -3.12 -4.31
C ALA A 201 -21.28 -3.20 -3.29
N ASP A 202 -20.17 -3.79 -3.71
CA ASP A 202 -18.96 -3.87 -2.91
C ASP A 202 -18.09 -2.62 -3.17
N VAL A 203 -17.45 -2.13 -2.11
CA VAL A 203 -16.42 -1.10 -2.14
C VAL A 203 -15.18 -1.64 -1.45
N ILE A 204 -14.07 -1.64 -2.16
CA ILE A 204 -12.80 -2.11 -1.61
C ILE A 204 -12.10 -0.92 -0.94
N VAL A 205 -11.64 -1.07 0.29
CA VAL A 205 -10.91 -0.03 1.01
C VAL A 205 -9.53 -0.58 1.37
N ASP A 206 -8.48 0.15 1.00
CA ASP A 206 -7.07 -0.21 1.26
C ASP A 206 -6.37 0.94 2.00
N TYR A 207 -5.65 0.59 3.08
CA TYR A 207 -4.92 1.56 3.89
C TYR A 207 -3.47 1.71 3.41
N LYS A 208 -3.06 2.95 3.15
CA LYS A 208 -1.69 3.31 2.77
C LYS A 208 -1.00 4.09 3.88
N GLY A 209 0.09 3.52 4.39
CA GLY A 209 1.01 4.20 5.33
C GLY A 209 1.99 5.19 4.67
N SER A 210 1.71 5.61 3.43
CA SER A 210 2.48 6.59 2.68
C SER A 210 1.67 7.88 2.50
N ARG A 211 2.34 8.96 2.09
CA ARG A 211 1.63 10.14 1.58
C ARG A 211 0.83 9.82 0.32
N ARG A 212 -0.16 10.65 0.02
CA ARG A 212 -0.82 10.66 -1.29
C ARG A 212 0.23 11.04 -2.34
N PRO A 213 0.49 10.19 -3.34
CA PRO A 213 1.52 10.46 -4.34
C PRO A 213 1.09 11.62 -5.26
N PRO A 214 2.04 12.29 -5.92
CA PRO A 214 1.74 13.22 -7.00
C PRO A 214 0.98 12.52 -8.14
N THR A 215 0.09 13.24 -8.83
CA THR A 215 -0.82 12.68 -9.86
C THR A 215 -0.09 12.14 -11.10
N ASP A 216 1.12 12.63 -11.36
CA ASP A 216 1.98 12.21 -12.47
C ASP A 216 3.03 11.15 -12.07
N HIS A 217 3.01 10.70 -10.81
CA HIS A 217 3.96 9.70 -10.30
C HIS A 217 3.47 8.27 -10.58
N GLU A 218 4.37 7.31 -10.85
CA GLU A 218 3.98 5.91 -11.14
C GLU A 218 3.14 5.28 -10.02
N TYR A 219 3.46 5.57 -8.76
CA TYR A 219 2.68 5.12 -7.60
C TYR A 219 1.22 5.58 -7.60
N TRP A 220 0.90 6.71 -8.26
CA TRP A 220 -0.48 7.11 -8.46
C TRP A 220 -1.23 6.08 -9.29
N LYS A 221 -0.63 5.62 -10.40
CA LYS A 221 -1.20 4.62 -11.31
C LYS A 221 -1.20 3.23 -10.69
N HIS A 222 -0.13 2.85 -9.99
CA HIS A 222 -0.05 1.54 -9.34
C HIS A 222 -1.14 1.35 -8.28
N GLY A 223 -1.52 2.41 -7.56
CA GLY A 223 -2.64 2.37 -6.62
C GLY A 223 -3.98 2.08 -7.31
N ASP A 224 -4.23 2.69 -8.47
CA ASP A 224 -5.44 2.38 -9.27
C ASP A 224 -5.43 0.93 -9.71
N TRP A 225 -4.34 0.51 -10.35
CA TRP A 225 -4.20 -0.86 -10.85
C TRP A 225 -4.37 -1.90 -9.74
N GLN A 226 -3.84 -1.66 -8.54
CA GLN A 226 -4.05 -2.56 -7.40
C GLN A 226 -5.53 -2.75 -7.07
N LEU A 227 -6.31 -1.66 -6.95
CA LEU A 227 -7.74 -1.73 -6.67
C LEU A 227 -8.53 -2.41 -7.78
N GLN A 228 -8.20 -2.13 -9.04
CA GLN A 228 -8.80 -2.80 -10.20
C GLN A 228 -8.55 -4.32 -10.17
N MET A 229 -7.34 -4.73 -9.79
CA MET A 229 -7.01 -6.16 -9.67
C MET A 229 -7.73 -6.82 -8.51
N TYR A 230 -7.86 -6.14 -7.37
CA TYR A 230 -8.68 -6.67 -6.28
C TYR A 230 -10.14 -6.82 -6.69
N ALA A 231 -10.70 -5.86 -7.43
CA ALA A 231 -12.06 -5.97 -7.97
C ALA A 231 -12.20 -7.18 -8.91
N TRP A 232 -11.21 -7.40 -9.79
CA TRP A 232 -11.18 -8.59 -10.64
C TRP A 232 -11.10 -9.89 -9.82
N LEU A 233 -10.18 -9.98 -8.86
CA LEU A 233 -10.02 -11.16 -7.99
C LEU A 233 -11.29 -11.43 -7.17
N ARG A 234 -11.92 -10.36 -6.64
CA ARG A 234 -13.21 -10.43 -5.95
C ARG A 234 -14.29 -11.00 -6.86
N SER A 235 -14.36 -10.60 -8.13
CA SER A 235 -15.32 -11.13 -9.11
C SER A 235 -15.18 -12.64 -9.37
N LYS A 236 -14.05 -13.26 -9.00
CA LYS A 236 -13.81 -14.70 -9.12
C LYS A 236 -14.21 -15.49 -7.88
N GLN A 237 -14.53 -14.82 -6.78
CA GLN A 237 -14.93 -15.48 -5.54
C GLN A 237 -16.43 -15.83 -5.54
N PRO A 238 -16.81 -16.92 -4.83
CA PRO A 238 -18.22 -17.21 -4.59
C PRO A 238 -18.91 -16.06 -3.85
N GLY A 239 -20.15 -15.73 -4.26
CA GLY A 239 -20.94 -14.68 -3.61
C GLY A 239 -20.47 -13.25 -3.89
N ALA A 240 -19.61 -13.05 -4.90
CA ALA A 240 -19.14 -11.73 -5.29
C ALA A 240 -20.28 -10.83 -5.76
N ARG A 241 -20.31 -9.61 -5.22
CA ARG A 241 -21.13 -8.51 -5.73
C ARG A 241 -20.32 -7.68 -6.73
N PRO A 242 -20.99 -6.87 -7.57
CA PRO A 242 -20.31 -5.88 -8.37
C PRO A 242 -19.51 -4.94 -7.47
N VAL A 243 -18.21 -4.80 -7.76
CA VAL A 243 -17.37 -3.79 -7.12
C VAL A 243 -17.48 -2.51 -7.91
N VAL A 244 -17.95 -1.43 -7.29
CA VAL A 244 -18.20 -0.15 -7.97
C VAL A 244 -17.13 0.91 -7.72
N ALA A 245 -16.41 0.78 -6.60
CA ALA A 245 -15.30 1.65 -6.23
C ALA A 245 -14.22 0.90 -5.47
N GLY A 246 -12.99 1.38 -5.62
CA GLY A 246 -11.94 1.20 -4.64
C GLY A 246 -11.62 2.53 -3.95
N VAL A 247 -11.23 2.50 -2.69
CA VAL A 247 -10.87 3.67 -1.89
C VAL A 247 -9.49 3.45 -1.28
N LEU A 248 -8.55 4.32 -1.62
CA LEU A 248 -7.24 4.37 -0.97
C LEU A 248 -7.29 5.38 0.16
N LEU A 249 -6.92 4.95 1.37
CA LEU A 249 -6.85 5.80 2.56
C LEU A 249 -5.38 6.04 2.93
N TYR A 250 -4.86 7.22 2.58
CA TYR A 250 -3.49 7.67 2.87
C TYR A 250 -3.40 8.19 4.30
N ILE A 251 -3.12 7.30 5.25
CA ILE A 251 -3.18 7.59 6.69
C ILE A 251 -2.19 8.68 7.11
N ASN A 252 -1.09 8.86 6.37
CA ASN A 252 -0.13 9.94 6.64
C ASN A 252 -0.71 11.35 6.44
N GLU A 253 -1.79 11.49 5.67
CA GLU A 253 -2.44 12.78 5.45
C GLU A 253 -3.29 13.23 6.67
N LEU A 254 -3.57 12.32 7.62
CA LEU A 254 -4.27 12.67 8.87
C LEU A 254 -3.35 13.38 9.88
N ASP A 255 -2.05 13.09 9.87
CA ASP A 255 -1.02 13.71 10.72
C ASP A 255 0.28 13.85 9.90
N PRO A 256 0.36 14.82 8.97
CA PRO A 256 1.50 14.95 8.06
C PRO A 256 2.78 15.36 8.83
N GLY A 257 3.92 14.76 8.49
CA GLY A 257 5.22 15.20 9.01
C GLY A 257 5.82 16.36 8.19
N SER A 258 6.96 16.90 8.63
CA SER A 258 7.64 18.01 7.91
C SER A 258 7.94 17.70 6.45
N GLY A 259 8.38 16.48 6.16
CA GLY A 259 8.63 16.02 4.80
C GLY A 259 7.35 15.92 3.96
N ASP A 260 6.24 15.50 4.57
CA ASP A 260 4.94 15.42 3.90
C ASP A 260 4.42 16.82 3.53
N VAL A 261 4.56 17.80 4.45
CA VAL A 261 4.17 19.20 4.21
C VAL A 261 5.06 19.84 3.13
N GLN A 262 6.36 19.61 3.16
CA GLN A 262 7.28 20.13 2.14
C GLN A 262 6.97 19.56 0.76
N ALA A 263 6.73 18.24 0.66
CA ALA A 263 6.34 17.60 -0.58
C ALA A 263 5.00 18.16 -1.09
N LEU A 264 4.03 18.34 -0.19
CA LEU A 264 2.73 18.93 -0.53
C LEU A 264 2.86 20.36 -1.06
N GLN A 265 3.70 21.22 -0.46
CA GLN A 265 3.96 22.57 -0.99
C GLN A 265 4.48 22.52 -2.43
N ILE A 266 5.40 21.59 -2.72
CA ILE A 266 5.96 21.41 -4.07
C ILE A 266 4.89 20.93 -5.05
N ASP A 267 4.08 19.95 -4.65
CA ASP A 267 3.05 19.37 -5.50
C ASP A 267 1.93 20.37 -5.80
N VAL A 268 1.53 21.19 -4.83
CA VAL A 268 0.58 22.30 -5.06
C VAL A 268 1.17 23.33 -6.03
N LYS A 269 2.42 23.76 -5.82
CA LYS A 269 3.08 24.76 -6.68
C LYS A 269 3.25 24.27 -8.12
N LYS A 270 3.46 22.97 -8.31
CA LYS A 270 3.66 22.34 -9.63
C LYS A 270 2.36 21.78 -10.24
N SER A 271 1.20 21.95 -9.58
CA SER A 271 -0.07 21.36 -10.00
C SER A 271 -0.04 19.84 -10.17
N ARG A 272 0.67 19.14 -9.27
CA ARG A 272 0.85 17.68 -9.25
C ARG A 272 0.01 17.00 -8.17
N THR A 273 -1.01 17.66 -7.64
CA THR A 273 -1.94 17.11 -6.65
C THR A 273 -3.36 17.41 -7.08
N ASP A 274 -4.25 16.46 -6.87
CA ASP A 274 -5.68 16.56 -7.18
C ASP A 274 -6.48 17.23 -6.06
N VAL A 275 -5.93 17.27 -4.84
CA VAL A 275 -6.53 17.98 -3.70
C VAL A 275 -5.64 19.16 -3.30
N VAL A 276 -6.18 20.37 -3.38
CA VAL A 276 -5.54 21.62 -2.96
C VAL A 276 -6.42 22.31 -1.90
N PRO A 277 -5.84 23.10 -0.97
CA PRO A 277 -6.63 23.92 -0.08
C PRO A 277 -7.44 24.96 -0.87
N ASP A 278 -8.63 25.30 -0.39
CA ASP A 278 -9.45 26.33 -1.01
C ASP A 278 -8.72 27.68 -1.06
N SER A 279 -8.96 28.45 -2.13
CA SER A 279 -8.36 29.77 -2.29
C SER A 279 -8.81 30.69 -1.15
N GLY A 280 -7.85 31.34 -0.47
CA GLY A 280 -8.13 32.19 0.69
C GLY A 280 -8.41 31.47 2.01
N SER A 281 -8.40 30.13 2.03
CA SER A 281 -8.58 29.36 3.27
C SER A 281 -7.39 29.50 4.23
N SER A 282 -7.67 29.25 5.53
CA SER A 282 -6.64 29.14 6.57
C SER A 282 -5.59 28.08 6.20
N ASP A 283 -6.02 26.90 5.75
CA ASP A 283 -5.13 25.83 5.29
C ASP A 283 -4.23 26.28 4.14
N GLY A 284 -4.78 27.02 3.19
CA GLY A 284 -4.02 27.59 2.08
C GLY A 284 -2.95 28.58 2.54
N TYR A 285 -3.28 29.45 3.51
CA TYR A 285 -2.30 30.38 4.08
C TYR A 285 -1.21 29.64 4.85
N GLN A 286 -1.59 28.73 5.75
CA GLN A 286 -0.69 27.92 6.56
C GLN A 286 0.27 27.11 5.69
N LEU A 287 -0.25 26.41 4.68
CA LEU A 287 0.56 25.64 3.75
C LEU A 287 1.55 26.53 2.99
N ARG A 288 1.19 27.74 2.55
CA ARG A 288 2.12 28.63 1.83
C ARG A 288 3.17 29.29 2.75
N ALA A 289 2.77 29.63 3.97
CA ALA A 289 3.60 30.33 4.93
C ALA A 289 4.61 29.41 5.64
N TRP A 290 4.30 28.11 5.75
CA TRP A 290 5.15 27.14 6.45
C TRP A 290 6.58 27.08 5.91
N ARG A 291 7.54 26.86 6.81
CA ARG A 291 8.97 26.75 6.51
C ARG A 291 9.55 25.50 7.21
N PRO A 292 10.60 24.87 6.65
CA PRO A 292 11.30 23.78 7.32
C PRO A 292 11.72 24.18 8.75
N ASN A 293 11.57 23.24 9.69
CA ASN A 293 11.82 23.42 11.13
C ASN A 293 10.81 24.30 11.88
N SER A 294 9.78 24.84 11.22
CA SER A 294 8.62 25.40 11.91
C SER A 294 7.68 24.30 12.39
N GLU A 295 6.83 24.64 13.36
CA GLU A 295 5.73 23.78 13.81
C GLU A 295 4.88 23.34 12.60
N ILE A 296 4.45 22.08 12.62
CA ILE A 296 3.59 21.54 11.56
C ILE A 296 2.22 22.20 11.67
N PRO A 297 1.64 22.70 10.56
CA PRO A 297 0.32 23.30 10.63
C PRO A 297 -0.74 22.27 10.97
N ASP A 298 -1.65 22.61 11.90
CA ASP A 298 -2.83 21.80 12.18
C ASP A 298 -3.91 22.12 11.15
N PHE A 299 -3.84 21.40 10.02
CA PHE A 299 -4.80 21.55 8.93
C PHE A 299 -6.20 21.15 9.36
N SER A 300 -7.20 21.83 8.77
CA SER A 300 -8.62 21.53 9.00
C SER A 300 -8.93 20.06 8.76
N ARG A 301 -9.93 19.54 9.50
CA ARG A 301 -10.39 18.16 9.35
C ARG A 301 -10.87 17.91 7.93
N GLU A 302 -11.58 18.86 7.34
CA GLU A 302 -12.10 18.78 5.97
C GLU A 302 -10.97 18.59 4.96
N PHE A 303 -9.90 19.41 5.06
CA PHE A 303 -8.75 19.30 4.16
C PHE A 303 -7.98 17.99 4.37
N ARG A 304 -7.74 17.58 5.63
CA ARG A 304 -7.05 16.32 5.94
C ARG A 304 -7.83 15.10 5.42
N LEU A 305 -9.15 15.05 5.63
CA LEU A 305 -9.98 13.96 5.12
C LEU A 305 -10.03 13.92 3.60
N ALA A 306 -10.12 15.08 2.93
CA ALA A 306 -10.08 15.15 1.48
C ALA A 306 -8.74 14.64 0.91
N ARG A 307 -7.62 15.01 1.54
CA ARG A 307 -6.29 14.53 1.14
C ARG A 307 -6.06 13.05 1.44
N MET A 308 -6.57 12.57 2.57
CA MET A 308 -6.44 11.18 2.99
C MET A 308 -7.19 10.23 2.05
N MET A 309 -8.35 10.62 1.52
CA MET A 309 -9.19 9.73 0.73
C MET A 309 -9.01 9.90 -0.78
N ARG A 310 -8.76 8.82 -1.50
CA ARG A 310 -8.84 8.77 -2.97
C ARG A 310 -9.81 7.69 -3.39
N VAL A 311 -10.85 8.09 -4.13
CA VAL A 311 -11.83 7.16 -4.71
C VAL A 311 -11.45 6.85 -6.14
N VAL A 312 -11.44 5.57 -6.49
CA VAL A 312 -11.15 5.05 -7.83
C VAL A 312 -12.40 4.32 -8.31
N LYS A 313 -12.98 4.79 -9.41
CA LYS A 313 -14.13 4.13 -10.03
C LYS A 313 -13.69 2.80 -10.64
N ILE A 314 -14.46 1.75 -10.39
CA ILE A 314 -14.22 0.43 -10.99
C ILE A 314 -15.22 0.24 -12.13
N THR A 315 -14.72 0.06 -13.35
CA THR A 315 -15.51 -0.31 -14.52
C THR A 315 -14.90 -1.54 -15.19
N PRO A 316 -15.67 -2.27 -16.02
CA PRO A 316 -15.10 -3.37 -16.81
C PRO A 316 -13.89 -2.95 -17.65
N GLU A 317 -13.91 -1.74 -18.20
CA GLU A 317 -12.84 -1.19 -19.05
C GLU A 317 -11.58 -0.89 -18.23
N SER A 318 -11.71 -0.19 -17.09
CA SER A 318 -10.57 0.12 -16.21
C SER A 318 -9.95 -1.14 -15.63
N MET A 319 -10.78 -2.15 -15.33
CA MET A 319 -10.34 -3.46 -14.86
C MET A 319 -9.55 -4.20 -15.94
N GLN A 320 -10.04 -4.20 -17.18
CA GLN A 320 -9.35 -4.82 -18.30
C GLN A 320 -8.01 -4.15 -18.62
N GLU A 321 -7.93 -2.81 -18.51
CA GLU A 321 -6.66 -2.09 -18.67
C GLU A 321 -5.64 -2.52 -17.62
N ALA A 322 -6.04 -2.57 -16.34
CA ALA A 322 -5.16 -3.01 -15.27
C ALA A 322 -4.71 -4.47 -15.46
N LEU A 323 -5.61 -5.36 -15.87
CA LEU A 323 -5.28 -6.76 -16.16
C LEU A 323 -4.22 -6.87 -17.25
N HIS A 324 -4.37 -6.14 -18.35
CA HIS A 324 -3.37 -6.14 -19.42
C HIS A 324 -2.01 -5.60 -18.96
N ALA A 325 -2.00 -4.56 -18.12
CA ALA A 325 -0.76 -4.05 -17.55
C ALA A 325 -0.04 -5.09 -16.69
N PHE A 326 -0.78 -5.80 -15.83
CA PHE A 326 -0.21 -6.86 -14.99
C PHE A 326 0.18 -8.12 -15.76
N ASP A 327 -0.55 -8.49 -16.81
CA ASP A 327 -0.12 -9.55 -17.74
C ASP A 327 1.26 -9.21 -18.33
N GLY A 328 1.49 -7.95 -18.67
CA GLY A 328 2.79 -7.44 -19.12
C GLY A 328 3.88 -7.56 -18.06
N VAL A 329 3.57 -7.24 -16.80
CA VAL A 329 4.50 -7.41 -15.67
C VAL A 329 4.89 -8.88 -15.47
N VAL A 330 3.92 -9.80 -15.52
CA VAL A 330 4.19 -11.25 -15.41
C VAL A 330 5.04 -11.73 -16.57
N MET A 331 4.74 -11.29 -17.80
CA MET A 331 5.56 -11.59 -18.98
C MET A 331 7.01 -11.11 -18.81
N ASP A 332 7.22 -9.91 -18.26
CA ASP A 332 8.55 -9.36 -17.98
C ASP A 332 9.30 -10.19 -16.93
N ILE A 333 8.61 -10.61 -15.86
CA ILE A 333 9.18 -11.50 -14.83
C ILE A 333 9.58 -12.83 -15.45
N GLU A 334 8.68 -13.51 -16.16
CA GLU A 334 8.97 -14.82 -16.78
C GLU A 334 10.09 -14.72 -17.82
N THR A 335 10.15 -13.61 -18.57
CA THR A 335 11.25 -13.32 -19.49
C THR A 335 12.58 -13.20 -18.74
N SER A 336 12.59 -12.49 -17.61
CA SER A 336 13.78 -12.32 -16.77
C SER A 336 14.25 -13.64 -16.18
N VAL A 337 13.32 -14.47 -15.70
CA VAL A 337 13.57 -15.84 -15.22
C VAL A 337 14.19 -16.71 -16.32
N SER A 338 13.61 -16.69 -17.53
CA SER A 338 14.09 -17.50 -18.67
C SER A 338 15.51 -17.11 -19.10
N LYS A 339 15.80 -15.80 -19.14
CA LYS A 339 17.14 -15.27 -19.46
C LYS A 339 18.16 -15.55 -18.37
N GLU A 340 17.77 -15.43 -17.10
CA GLU A 340 18.63 -15.81 -15.97
C GLU A 340 18.98 -17.30 -16.04
N ALA A 341 17.99 -18.17 -16.25
CA ALA A 341 18.21 -19.61 -16.35
C ALA A 341 19.17 -19.97 -17.51
N SER A 342 19.09 -19.24 -18.62
CA SER A 342 19.95 -19.45 -19.79
C SER A 342 21.39 -18.95 -19.60
N SER A 343 21.57 -17.85 -18.88
CA SER A 343 22.87 -17.18 -18.72
C SER A 343 23.58 -17.48 -17.41
N GLY A 344 22.87 -18.00 -16.41
CA GLY A 344 23.37 -18.30 -15.06
C GLY A 344 23.72 -17.06 -14.22
N ARG A 345 23.22 -15.86 -14.58
CA ARG A 345 23.57 -14.59 -13.93
C ARG A 345 22.34 -13.75 -13.61
N ILE A 346 22.29 -13.16 -12.42
CA ILE A 346 21.26 -12.18 -12.05
C ILE A 346 21.52 -10.81 -12.69
N PRO A 347 22.74 -10.22 -12.58
CA PRO A 347 23.00 -8.91 -13.16
C PRO A 347 22.79 -8.90 -14.67
N GLY A 348 22.07 -7.88 -15.17
CA GLY A 348 21.78 -7.70 -16.60
C GLY A 348 20.51 -8.40 -17.09
N ASN A 349 19.95 -9.36 -16.34
CA ASN A 349 18.69 -10.02 -16.69
C ASN A 349 17.48 -9.46 -15.94
N TRP A 350 17.72 -8.75 -14.84
CA TRP A 350 16.69 -8.08 -14.04
C TRP A 350 16.93 -6.58 -14.04
N LYS A 351 15.91 -5.81 -14.42
CA LYS A 351 16.02 -4.36 -14.59
C LYS A 351 16.19 -3.67 -13.23
N PRO A 352 17.28 -2.90 -13.00
CA PRO A 352 17.33 -1.98 -11.88
C PRO A 352 16.45 -0.76 -12.20
N CYS A 353 15.36 -0.61 -11.46
CA CYS A 353 14.55 0.61 -11.44
C CYS A 353 14.22 0.94 -9.97
N GLY A 354 13.81 2.16 -9.65
CA GLY A 354 13.54 2.54 -8.27
C GLY A 354 13.87 4.00 -8.02
N ASP A 355 13.03 4.65 -7.24
CA ASP A 355 13.22 6.04 -6.81
C ASP A 355 14.23 6.13 -5.65
N GLU A 356 14.51 7.37 -5.22
CA GLU A 356 15.41 7.63 -4.09
C GLU A 356 14.96 6.88 -2.83
N SER A 357 13.66 6.83 -2.56
CA SER A 357 13.12 6.15 -1.36
C SER A 357 13.31 4.63 -1.42
N THR A 358 13.11 4.03 -2.59
CA THR A 358 13.24 2.60 -2.88
C THR A 358 14.69 2.19 -2.78
N CYS A 359 15.60 2.93 -3.41
CA CYS A 359 17.04 2.67 -3.31
C CYS A 359 17.58 2.93 -1.91
N ALA A 360 17.11 3.99 -1.24
CA ALA A 360 17.45 4.28 0.14
C ALA A 360 16.92 3.22 1.12
N ALA A 361 15.92 2.41 0.73
CA ALA A 361 15.40 1.27 1.46
C ALA A 361 15.91 -0.10 0.94
N CYS A 362 16.68 -0.14 -0.14
CA CYS A 362 17.20 -1.36 -0.73
C CYS A 362 18.51 -1.81 -0.07
N ASP A 363 18.55 -3.05 0.39
CA ASP A 363 19.73 -3.66 1.04
C ASP A 363 20.89 -3.84 0.07
N PHE A 364 20.57 -3.99 -1.21
CA PHE A 364 21.50 -4.24 -2.30
C PHE A 364 22.03 -2.94 -2.94
N ARG A 365 21.64 -1.76 -2.42
CA ARG A 365 21.98 -0.45 -3.02
C ARG A 365 23.48 -0.24 -3.21
N HIS A 366 24.30 -0.78 -2.30
CA HIS A 366 25.75 -0.58 -2.29
C HIS A 366 26.48 -1.31 -3.41
N PHE A 367 25.85 -2.34 -3.98
CA PHE A 367 26.39 -3.07 -5.13
C PHE A 367 25.44 -3.07 -6.33
N CYS A 368 24.37 -2.27 -6.28
CA CYS A 368 23.44 -2.11 -7.37
C CYS A 368 24.13 -1.36 -8.52
N PRO A 369 23.96 -1.78 -9.79
CA PRO A 369 24.55 -1.08 -10.92
C PRO A 369 23.88 0.27 -11.24
N ALA A 370 22.68 0.56 -10.70
CA ALA A 370 21.94 1.80 -10.98
C ALA A 370 21.07 2.29 -9.80
N PRO A 371 21.65 2.56 -8.61
CA PRO A 371 20.95 3.19 -7.50
C PRO A 371 20.54 4.64 -7.86
N ALA A 372 19.39 5.08 -7.36
CA ALA A 372 18.79 6.37 -7.72
C ALA A 372 19.74 7.56 -7.47
N GLU A 373 20.51 7.54 -6.38
CA GLU A 373 21.43 8.61 -5.98
C GLU A 373 22.58 8.88 -6.98
N TYR A 374 22.87 7.93 -7.88
CA TYR A 374 23.95 8.03 -8.88
C TYR A 374 23.45 8.05 -10.34
N ARG A 375 22.14 8.08 -10.60
CA ARG A 375 21.60 8.03 -11.98
C ARG A 375 21.91 9.29 -12.82
N ASP A 376 22.07 10.44 -12.18
CA ASP A 376 22.40 11.70 -12.86
C ASP A 376 23.91 11.85 -13.16
N ARG A 377 24.75 10.86 -12.78
CA ARG A 377 26.20 10.83 -13.02
C ARG A 377 26.56 9.83 -14.11
N ASP A 378 26.16 10.11 -15.35
CA ASP A 378 26.55 9.40 -16.59
C ASP A 378 26.44 7.84 -16.60
N GLY A 379 25.67 7.24 -15.68
CA GLY A 379 25.38 5.81 -15.67
C GLY A 379 26.56 4.87 -15.34
N ASN A 380 27.76 5.39 -15.08
CA ASN A 380 28.97 4.60 -14.76
C ASN A 380 29.20 4.48 -13.25
N TYR A 381 28.20 4.02 -12.50
CA TYR A 381 28.43 3.60 -11.13
C TYR A 381 29.03 2.20 -11.14
N GLU A 382 30.34 2.10 -10.91
CA GLU A 382 30.98 0.83 -10.57
C GLU A 382 30.78 0.55 -9.08
N PRO A 383 30.00 -0.49 -8.70
CA PRO A 383 29.83 -0.82 -7.30
C PRO A 383 31.17 -1.22 -6.69
N GLY A 384 31.51 -0.60 -5.55
CA GLY A 384 32.71 -0.95 -4.81
C GLY A 384 32.69 -2.43 -4.42
N THR A 385 33.84 -3.11 -4.56
CA THR A 385 33.97 -4.52 -4.16
C THR A 385 33.56 -4.65 -2.69
N PRO A 386 32.60 -5.53 -2.34
CA PRO A 386 32.23 -5.72 -0.95
C PRO A 386 33.46 -6.17 -0.17
N ALA A 387 33.82 -5.44 0.89
CA ALA A 387 34.77 -5.94 1.87
C ALA A 387 34.13 -7.17 2.55
N ALA A 388 34.89 -8.27 2.62
CA ALA A 388 34.48 -9.43 3.40
C ALA A 388 34.24 -9.01 4.88
N PRO A 389 33.30 -9.66 5.58
CA PRO A 389 32.92 -9.30 6.95
C PRO A 389 34.09 -9.34 7.95
#